data_AF-A0A4V0YZ37-F1
#
_entry.id   AF-A0A4V0YZ37-F1
#
_cell.length_a   1.000
_cell.length_b   1.000
_cell.length_c   1.000
_cell.angle_alpha   90.00
_cell.angle_beta   90.00
_cell.angle_gamma   90.00
#
_symmetry.space_group_name_H-M   'P 1'
#
loop_
_entity.id
_entity.type
_entity.pdbx_description
1 polymer ?
#
loop_
_entity_poly.entity_id
_entity_poly.type
_entity_poly.pdbx_seq_one_letter_code
_entity_poly.pdbx_strand_id
1 'polypeptide(L)'
;MSQEDIQGMQPSGQQHRMSIALTIGATIGLIGLVILLYGLFGHADYSRSNGININLWWGLLMFIFGVLMSLGGYLSSRKHMTS
;
A
#
# COMPACT_ATOMS: atom_id res chain seq x y z
N MET A 1 -39.86 28.70 17.13
CA MET A 1 -38.68 27.84 16.96
C MET A 1 -38.94 27.04 15.69
N SER A 2 -38.43 27.50 14.56
CA SER A 2 -38.78 27.02 13.22
C SER A 2 -37.86 25.87 12.82
N GLN A 3 -38.35 24.88 12.07
CA GLN A 3 -37.59 23.71 11.61
C GLN A 3 -36.37 24.06 10.71
N GLU A 4 -36.17 25.33 10.37
CA GLU A 4 -35.00 25.86 9.65
C GLU A 4 -33.73 25.93 10.53
N ASP A 5 -33.86 26.09 11.86
CA ASP A 5 -32.70 26.19 12.75
C ASP A 5 -31.97 24.85 12.98
N ILE A 6 -32.57 23.73 12.58
CA ILE A 6 -32.02 22.37 12.69
C ILE A 6 -31.35 21.91 11.37
N GLN A 7 -31.07 22.82 10.43
CA GLN A 7 -30.34 22.47 9.19
C GLN A 7 -28.90 23.03 9.14
N GLY A 8 -28.47 23.74 10.19
CA GLY A 8 -27.19 24.46 10.24
C GLY A 8 -25.93 23.63 10.59
N MET A 9 -26.03 22.32 10.77
CA MET A 9 -24.86 21.47 11.08
C MET A 9 -24.72 20.34 10.07
N GLN A 10 -24.44 20.71 8.82
CA GLN A 10 -23.77 19.80 7.90
C GLN A 10 -22.28 19.75 8.27
N PRO A 11 -21.76 18.62 8.78
CA PRO A 11 -20.33 18.48 8.97
C PRO A 11 -19.66 18.49 7.59
N SER A 12 -19.00 19.60 7.25
CA SER A 12 -18.10 19.73 6.10
C SER A 12 -16.79 18.97 6.34
N GLY A 13 -16.91 17.72 6.80
CA GLY A 13 -15.81 16.78 6.87
C GLY A 13 -15.53 16.29 5.46
N GLN A 14 -14.89 17.13 4.64
CA GLN A 14 -14.33 16.71 3.37
C GLN A 14 -13.24 15.71 3.67
N GLN A 15 -13.66 14.45 3.76
CA GLN A 15 -12.84 13.35 4.17
C GLN A 15 -11.84 13.14 3.04
N HIS A 16 -10.63 13.68 3.21
CA HIS A 16 -9.51 13.42 2.34
C HIS A 16 -9.11 11.95 2.53
N ARG A 17 -9.93 11.05 1.97
CA ARG A 17 -9.70 9.62 1.95
C ARG A 17 -8.60 9.38 0.94
N MET A 18 -7.36 9.68 1.35
CA MET A 18 -6.19 9.16 0.67
C MET A 18 -6.47 7.67 0.45
N SER A 19 -6.48 7.26 -0.81
CA SER A 19 -7.03 5.96 -1.18
C SER A 19 -6.34 4.91 -0.32
N ILE A 20 -7.09 4.21 0.52
CA ILE A 20 -6.53 3.23 1.47
C ILE A 20 -5.65 2.21 0.73
N ALA A 21 -6.00 1.90 -0.52
CA ALA A 21 -5.18 1.11 -1.43
C ALA A 21 -3.78 1.69 -1.71
N LEU A 22 -3.64 3.02 -1.81
CA LEU A 22 -2.36 3.70 -2.00
C LEU A 22 -1.48 3.54 -0.76
N THR A 23 -2.03 3.77 0.44
CA THR A 23 -1.30 3.62 1.71
C THR A 23 -0.90 2.16 1.95
N ILE A 24 -1.83 1.21 1.75
CA ILE A 24 -1.57 -0.23 1.93
C ILE A 24 -0.54 -0.72 0.89
N GLY A 25 -0.67 -0.32 -0.37
CA GLY A 25 0.29 -0.71 -1.41
C GLY A 25 1.69 -0.19 -1.12
N ALA A 26 1.80 1.06 -0.65
CA ALA A 26 3.07 1.68 -0.29
C ALA A 26 3.74 0.97 0.91
N THR A 27 2.99 0.64 1.96
CA THR A 27 3.57 -0.05 3.13
C THR A 27 3.97 -1.49 2.81
N ILE A 28 3.15 -2.23 2.06
CA ILE A 28 3.49 -3.58 1.59
C ILE A 28 4.73 -3.54 0.69
N GLY A 29 4.80 -2.59 -0.24
CA GLY A 29 5.97 -2.41 -1.10
C GLY A 29 7.23 -2.08 -0.31
N LEU A 30 7.13 -1.21 0.70
CA LEU A 30 8.27 -0.85 1.56
C LEU A 30 8.76 -2.06 2.37
N ILE A 31 7.86 -2.83 2.98
CA ILE A 31 8.20 -4.04 3.74
C ILE A 31 8.83 -5.09 2.81
N GLY A 32 8.24 -5.31 1.64
CA GLY A 32 8.78 -6.21 0.62
C GLY A 32 10.18 -5.81 0.17
N LEU A 33 10.43 -4.51 0.00
CA LEU A 33 11.76 -3.98 -0.32
C LEU A 33 12.77 -4.29 0.78
N VAL A 34 12.43 -4.08 2.04
CA VAL A 34 13.33 -4.39 3.17
C VAL A 34 13.66 -5.88 3.21
N ILE A 35 12.67 -6.76 3.03
CA ILE A 35 12.87 -8.21 3.00
C ILE A 35 13.71 -8.62 1.78
N LEU A 36 13.49 -8.00 0.62
CA LEU A 36 14.28 -8.23 -0.58
C LEU A 36 15.75 -7.84 -0.37
N LEU A 37 16.01 -6.65 0.19
CA LEU A 37 17.35 -6.19 0.52
C LEU A 37 18.00 -7.10 1.58
N TYR A 38 17.23 -7.55 2.58
CA TYR A 38 17.70 -8.52 3.56
C TYR A 38 18.05 -9.87 2.92
N GLY A 39 17.26 -10.35 1.96
CA GLY A 39 17.58 -11.53 1.17
C GLY A 39 18.81 -11.32 0.27
N LEU A 40 19.04 -10.11 -0.24
CA LEU A 40 20.15 -9.83 -1.16
C LEU A 40 21.48 -9.63 -0.42
N PHE A 41 21.46 -8.94 0.72
CA PHE A 41 22.65 -8.55 1.48
C PHE A 41 22.85 -9.32 2.79
N GLY A 42 21.80 -9.94 3.33
CA GLY A 42 21.87 -10.74 4.54
C GLY A 42 22.50 -12.10 4.25
N HIS A 43 23.27 -12.61 5.21
CA HIS A 43 23.75 -13.99 5.19
C HIS A 43 22.53 -14.91 5.24
N ALA A 44 22.12 -15.44 4.10
CA ALA A 44 21.05 -16.42 4.05
C ALA A 44 21.50 -17.64 4.85
N ASP A 45 20.68 -18.12 5.78
CA ASP A 45 20.90 -19.41 6.42
C ASP A 45 20.65 -20.52 5.39
N TYR A 46 21.62 -20.72 4.50
CA TYR A 46 21.59 -21.72 3.42
C TYR A 46 21.41 -23.14 3.96
N SER A 47 21.69 -23.37 5.24
CA SER A 47 21.59 -24.66 5.92
C SER A 47 20.16 -25.23 6.02
N ARG A 48 19.11 -24.41 5.88
CA ARG A 48 17.72 -24.91 5.89
C ARG A 48 17.03 -24.91 4.52
N SER A 49 17.66 -24.36 3.49
CA SER A 49 16.94 -23.88 2.31
C SER A 49 17.52 -24.38 0.99
N ASN A 50 18.10 -25.59 0.89
CA ASN A 50 18.53 -26.17 -0.40
C ASN A 50 19.33 -25.22 -1.34
N GLY A 51 20.06 -24.23 -0.80
CA GLY A 51 20.77 -23.21 -1.60
C GLY A 51 19.93 -22.04 -2.16
N ILE A 52 18.61 -22.00 -1.92
CA ILE A 52 17.71 -20.95 -2.39
C ILE A 52 17.36 -19.98 -1.25
N ASN A 53 17.50 -18.68 -1.49
CA ASN A 53 17.14 -17.66 -0.51
C ASN A 53 15.63 -17.41 -0.50
N ILE A 54 14.91 -18.08 0.41
CA ILE A 54 13.45 -17.95 0.59
C ILE A 54 13.06 -16.49 0.84
N ASN A 55 13.84 -15.76 1.65
CA ASN A 55 13.54 -14.37 1.99
C ASN A 55 13.61 -13.47 0.75
N LEU A 56 14.56 -13.72 -0.16
CA LEU A 56 14.66 -12.98 -1.41
C LEU A 56 13.43 -13.18 -2.31
N TRP A 57 12.95 -14.42 -2.45
CA TRP A 57 11.77 -14.72 -3.27
C TRP A 57 10.47 -14.15 -2.69
N TRP A 58 10.26 -14.29 -1.38
CA TRP A 58 9.10 -13.70 -0.72
C TRP A 58 9.16 -12.17 -0.71
N GLY A 59 10.33 -11.58 -0.48
CA GLY A 59 10.57 -10.15 -0.59
C GLY A 59 10.29 -9.63 -2.00
N LEU A 60 10.77 -10.33 -3.03
CA LEU A 60 10.53 -9.96 -4.43
C LEU A 60 9.03 -10.01 -4.78
N LEU A 61 8.34 -11.07 -4.39
CA LEU A 61 6.91 -11.24 -4.64
C LEU A 61 6.10 -10.13 -3.95
N MET A 62 6.39 -9.85 -2.68
CA MET A 62 5.75 -8.75 -1.94
C MET A 62 6.08 -7.37 -2.51
N PHE A 63 7.32 -7.15 -2.93
CA PHE A 63 7.75 -5.88 -3.53
C PHE A 63 7.03 -5.62 -4.85
N ILE A 64 7.01 -6.59 -5.77
CA ILE A 64 6.29 -6.47 -7.05
C ILE A 64 4.80 -6.23 -6.80
N PHE A 65 4.19 -6.98 -5.88
CA PHE A 65 2.77 -6.84 -5.56
C PHE A 65 2.44 -5.46 -4.97
N GLY A 66 3.22 -4.98 -4.00
CA GLY A 66 3.05 -3.66 -3.40
C GLY A 66 3.22 -2.52 -4.41
N VAL A 67 4.21 -2.63 -5.31
CA VAL A 67 4.44 -1.68 -6.40
C VAL A 67 3.25 -1.67 -7.37
N LEU A 68 2.77 -2.84 -7.82
CA LEU A 68 1.60 -2.95 -8.71
C LEU A 68 0.36 -2.33 -8.08
N MET A 69 0.12 -2.61 -6.79
CA MET A 69 -1.03 -2.09 -6.06
C MET A 69 -0.95 -0.58 -5.85
N SER A 70 0.22 -0.05 -5.51
CA SER A 70 0.43 1.39 -5.31
C SER A 70 0.31 2.16 -6.63
N LEU A 71 0.87 1.63 -7.72
CA LEU A 71 0.67 2.16 -9.08
C LEU A 71 -0.80 2.10 -9.50
N GLY A 72 -1.47 0.96 -9.33
CA GLY A 72 -2.89 0.80 -9.67
C GLY A 72 -3.79 1.76 -8.89
N GLY A 73 -3.52 1.94 -7.59
CA GLY A 73 -4.21 2.93 -6.74
C GLY A 73 -3.98 4.36 -7.22
N TYR A 74 -2.73 4.72 -7.51
CA TYR A 74 -2.37 6.05 -8.02
C TYR A 74 -3.01 6.36 -9.38
N LEU A 75 -3.03 5.38 -10.30
CA LEU A 75 -3.68 5.52 -11.60
C LEU A 75 -5.21 5.57 -11.47
N SER A 76 -5.79 4.81 -10.55
CA SER A 76 -7.25 4.80 -10.31
C SER A 76 -7.75 6.09 -9.67
N SER A 77 -6.99 6.70 -8.75
CA SER A 77 -7.30 8.01 -8.18
C SER A 77 -7.35 9.11 -9.24
N ARG A 78 -6.64 8.98 -10.37
CA ARG A 78 -6.74 9.91 -11.51
C ARG A 78 -8.01 9.73 -12.33
N LYS A 79 -8.62 8.54 -12.32
CA LYS A 79 -9.83 8.23 -13.12
C LYS A 79 -11.12 8.82 -12.53
N HIS A 80 -11.14 9.15 -11.24
CA HIS A 80 -12.31 9.71 -10.57
C HIS A 80 -12.54 11.21 -10.80
N MET A 81 -11.72 11.88 -11.64
CA MET A 81 -11.89 13.31 -11.97
C MET A 81 -12.57 13.56 -13.33
N THR A 82 -13.02 12.52 -14.04
CA THR A 82 -13.70 12.68 -15.34
C THR A 82 -14.84 11.67 -15.51
N SER A 83 -15.95 11.82 -14.77
CA SER A 83 -17.28 11.40 -15.21
C SER A 83 -18.38 12.04 -14.40
#